data_AF-A0A1Y3BT38-F1
#
_entry.id   AF-A0A1Y3BT38-F1
#
_cell.length_a   1.000
_cell.length_b   1.000
_cell.length_c   1.000
_cell.angle_alpha   90.00
_cell.angle_beta   90.00
_cell.angle_gamma   90.00
#
_symmetry.space_group_name_H-M   'P 1'
#
loop_
_entity.id
_entity.type
_entity.pdbx_description
1 polymer ?
#
loop_
_entity_poly.entity_id
_entity_poly.type
_entity_poly.pdbx_seq_one_letter_code
_entity_poly.pdbx_strand_id
1 'polypeptide(L)'
;MAGGAVRDILCHIVPNDIDFASDAKPDEMITILSDKPDIRLITTTSGTKHGTVTARIRDTSQYEITTLRIDRNTDGRHAEVEFINDWKLGCFIQINHFHN
;
A
#
# COMPACT_ATOMS: atom_id res chain seq x y z
N MET A 1 -2.39 -9.23 0.38
CA MET A 1 -2.16 -8.76 1.75
C MET A 1 -0.68 -8.86 2.04
N ALA A 2 -0.11 -7.83 2.67
CA ALA A 2 1.31 -7.72 2.98
C ALA A 2 1.48 -7.18 4.41
N GLY A 3 2.72 -7.15 4.91
CA GLY A 3 3.06 -6.47 6.16
C GLY A 3 2.44 -7.08 7.42
N GLY A 4 2.07 -6.21 8.36
CA GLY A 4 1.59 -6.56 9.70
C GLY A 4 0.28 -7.37 9.70
N ALA A 5 -0.57 -7.17 8.70
CA ALA A 5 -1.81 -7.93 8.57
C ALA A 5 -1.58 -9.44 8.44
N VAL A 6 -0.51 -9.85 7.73
CA VAL A 6 -0.15 -11.27 7.61
C VAL A 6 0.34 -11.83 8.95
N ARG A 7 1.15 -11.07 9.68
CA ARG A 7 1.63 -11.44 11.02
C ARG A 7 0.46 -11.62 11.99
N ASP A 8 -0.45 -10.68 12.03
CA ASP A 8 -1.57 -10.68 12.97
C ASP A 8 -2.51 -11.86 12.70
N ILE A 9 -2.81 -12.16 11.43
CA ILE A 9 -3.58 -13.35 11.03
C ILE A 9 -2.87 -14.64 11.48
N LEU A 10 -1.56 -14.74 11.30
CA LEU A 10 -0.78 -15.90 11.77
C LEU A 10 -0.77 -16.02 13.30
N CYS A 11 -0.92 -14.91 14.01
CA CYS A 11 -1.07 -14.87 15.47
C CYS A 11 -2.53 -15.01 15.95
N HIS A 12 -3.49 -15.29 15.05
CA HIS A 12 -4.93 -15.35 15.35
C HIS A 12 -5.51 -14.04 15.94
N ILE A 13 -4.88 -12.91 15.63
CA ILE A 13 -5.33 -11.56 15.97
C ILE A 13 -6.07 -10.98 14.77
N VAL A 14 -7.19 -10.28 15.01
CA VAL A 14 -7.87 -9.53 13.95
C VAL A 14 -7.04 -8.27 13.67
N PRO A 15 -6.45 -8.11 12.47
CA PRO A 15 -5.65 -6.93 12.15
C PRO A 15 -6.55 -5.68 12.12
N ASN A 16 -6.07 -4.60 12.74
CA ASN A 16 -6.78 -3.32 12.72
C ASN A 16 -6.62 -2.61 11.39
N ASP A 17 -5.44 -2.74 10.76
CA ASP A 17 -5.10 -2.14 9.47
C ASP A 17 -4.68 -3.24 8.50
N ILE A 18 -5.30 -3.25 7.31
CA ILE A 18 -5.01 -4.25 6.27
C ILE A 18 -4.27 -3.58 5.12
N ASP A 19 -3.00 -3.95 4.99
CA ASP A 19 -2.14 -3.55 3.89
C ASP A 19 -2.23 -4.53 2.71
N PHE A 20 -2.44 -3.98 1.52
CA PHE A 20 -2.35 -4.68 0.25
C PHE A 20 -1.13 -4.21 -0.53
N ALA A 21 -0.43 -5.17 -1.12
CA ALA A 21 0.55 -4.89 -2.17
C ALA A 21 -0.08 -5.24 -3.53
N SER A 22 0.14 -4.41 -4.54
CA SER A 22 -0.37 -4.59 -5.90
C SER A 22 0.67 -4.15 -6.93
N ASP A 23 0.57 -4.67 -8.15
CA ASP A 23 1.37 -4.27 -9.31
C ASP A 23 0.77 -3.07 -10.06
N ALA A 24 -0.51 -2.76 -9.84
CA ALA A 24 -1.17 -1.59 -10.39
C ALA A 24 -0.51 -0.30 -9.86
N LYS A 25 -0.29 0.69 -10.73
CA LYS A 25 0.21 2.02 -10.33
C LYS A 25 -0.88 2.84 -9.64
N PRO A 26 -0.53 3.90 -8.87
CA PRO A 26 -1.52 4.72 -8.18
C PRO A 26 -2.60 5.28 -9.10
N ASP A 27 -2.22 5.77 -10.29
CA ASP A 27 -3.17 6.33 -11.26
C ASP A 27 -4.15 5.27 -11.80
N GLU A 28 -3.67 4.04 -11.99
CA GLU A 28 -4.50 2.90 -12.41
C GLU A 28 -5.45 2.49 -11.29
N MET A 29 -4.95 2.39 -10.05
CA MET A 29 -5.77 2.10 -8.87
C MET A 29 -6.87 3.14 -8.70
N ILE A 30 -6.51 4.43 -8.81
CA ILE A 30 -7.48 5.53 -8.68
C ILE A 30 -8.55 5.38 -9.76
N THR A 31 -8.16 5.12 -11.01
CA THR A 31 -9.11 4.93 -12.11
C THR A 31 -10.06 3.76 -11.83
N ILE A 32 -9.52 2.59 -11.49
CA ILE A 32 -10.30 1.35 -11.27
C ILE A 32 -11.25 1.49 -10.08
N LEU A 33 -10.80 2.13 -9.00
CA LEU A 33 -11.55 2.24 -7.76
C LEU A 33 -12.54 3.41 -7.76
N SER A 34 -12.27 4.49 -8.50
CA SER A 34 -13.19 5.63 -8.62
C SER A 34 -14.50 5.25 -9.29
N ASP A 35 -14.49 4.23 -10.15
CA ASP A 35 -15.68 3.73 -10.85
C ASP A 35 -16.60 2.87 -9.95
N LYS A 36 -16.22 2.64 -8.68
CA LYS A 36 -16.98 1.79 -7.75
C LYS A 36 -17.82 2.64 -6.80
N PRO A 37 -19.16 2.46 -6.77
CA PRO A 37 -20.07 3.32 -5.99
C PRO A 37 -19.88 3.19 -4.47
N ASP A 38 -19.41 2.04 -3.99
CA ASP A 38 -19.24 1.76 -2.57
C ASP A 38 -17.83 2.08 -2.04
N ILE A 39 -16.95 2.62 -2.89
CA ILE A 39 -15.55 2.87 -2.59
C ILE A 39 -15.28 4.37 -2.61
N ARG A 40 -14.81 4.88 -1.48
CA ARG A 40 -14.29 6.24 -1.37
C ARG A 40 -12.78 6.20 -1.31
N LEU A 41 -12.13 6.84 -2.27
CA LEU A 41 -10.67 6.99 -2.27
C LEU A 41 -10.25 8.14 -1.37
N ILE A 42 -9.20 7.89 -0.59
CA ILE A 42 -8.49 8.85 0.23
C ILE A 42 -7.06 8.86 -0.29
N THR A 43 -6.73 9.89 -1.08
CA THR A 43 -5.40 10.08 -1.65
C THR A 43 -4.78 11.33 -1.05
N THR A 44 -3.60 11.18 -0.45
CA THR A 44 -2.76 12.32 -0.05
C THR A 44 -1.64 12.47 -1.08
N THR A 45 -1.18 13.69 -1.33
CA THR A 45 -0.08 13.96 -2.27
C THR A 45 1.20 13.21 -1.90
N SER A 46 1.42 12.94 -0.60
CA SER A 46 2.55 12.12 -0.14
C SER A 46 2.28 10.64 -0.38
N GLY A 47 1.09 10.13 -0.03
CA GLY A 47 0.74 8.73 -0.25
C GLY A 47 0.86 8.32 -1.71
N THR A 48 0.26 9.08 -2.63
CA THR A 48 0.31 8.76 -4.06
C THR A 48 1.73 8.85 -4.64
N LYS A 49 2.56 9.81 -4.18
CA LYS A 49 3.98 9.87 -4.55
C LYS A 49 4.76 8.63 -4.12
N HIS A 50 4.44 8.08 -2.95
CA HIS A 50 5.05 6.84 -2.50
C HIS A 50 4.35 5.59 -3.06
N GLY A 51 3.31 5.71 -3.87
CA GLY A 51 2.63 4.55 -4.45
C GLY A 51 1.47 3.98 -3.63
N THR A 52 1.04 4.68 -2.58
CA THR A 52 0.00 4.24 -1.64
C THR A 52 -1.32 4.98 -1.89
N VAL A 53 -2.40 4.21 -1.98
CA VAL A 53 -3.78 4.68 -2.13
C VAL A 53 -4.62 4.04 -1.04
N THR A 54 -5.37 4.85 -0.29
CA THR A 54 -6.27 4.35 0.75
C THR A 54 -7.69 4.28 0.19
N ALA A 55 -8.29 3.10 0.22
CA ALA A 55 -9.66 2.85 -0.20
C ALA A 55 -10.55 2.60 1.03
N ARG A 56 -11.60 3.40 1.18
CA ARG A 56 -12.61 3.22 2.23
C ARG A 56 -13.86 2.59 1.63
N ILE A 57 -14.20 1.40 2.09
CA ILE A 57 -15.36 0.64 1.60
C ILE A 57 -16.51 0.81 2.59
N ARG A 58 -17.70 1.20 2.08
CA ARG A 58 -18.95 1.36 2.86
C ARG A 58 -18.76 2.19 4.14
N ASP A 59 -17.89 3.19 4.09
CA ASP A 59 -17.50 4.07 5.20
C ASP A 59 -17.07 3.39 6.51
N THR A 60 -16.82 2.09 6.51
CA THR A 60 -16.58 1.30 7.74
C THR A 60 -15.19 0.69 7.77
N SER A 61 -14.66 0.25 6.62
CA SER A 61 -13.35 -0.40 6.54
C SER A 61 -12.40 0.42 5.67
N GLN A 62 -11.19 0.67 6.16
CA GLN A 62 -10.11 1.30 5.42
C GLN A 62 -9.11 0.24 4.98
N TYR A 63 -8.66 0.35 3.74
CA TYR A 63 -7.70 -0.56 3.13
C TYR A 63 -6.61 0.26 2.46
N GLU A 64 -5.37 0.01 2.84
CA GLU A 64 -4.24 0.67 2.22
C GLU A 64 -3.69 -0.23 1.12
N ILE A 65 -3.59 0.31 -0.09
CA ILE A 65 -3.09 -0.41 -1.26
C ILE A 65 -1.83 0.29 -1.72
N THR A 66 -0.72 -0.41 -1.63
CA THR A 66 0.60 0.09 -1.99
C THR A 66 1.11 -0.63 -3.23
N THR A 67 1.51 0.15 -4.22
CA THR A 67 2.19 -0.35 -5.41
C THR A 67 3.54 -0.94 -5.01
N LEU A 68 3.89 -2.10 -5.55
CA LEU A 68 5.22 -2.69 -5.39
C LEU A 68 6.29 -1.68 -5.83
N ARG A 69 7.23 -1.38 -4.93
CA ARG A 69 8.24 -0.34 -5.14
C ARG A 69 9.58 -0.69 -4.50
N ILE A 70 10.62 -0.05 -4.99
CA ILE A 70 11.95 0.02 -4.39
C ILE A 70 12.20 1.46 -4.00
N ASP A 71 12.62 1.69 -2.77
CA ASP A 71 13.04 3.01 -2.33
C ASP A 71 14.50 3.22 -2.80
N ARG A 72 14.71 4.18 -3.70
CA ARG A 72 16.02 4.67 -4.14
C ARG A 72 16.32 6.00 -3.47
N ASN A 73 17.58 6.21 -3.10
CA ASN A 73 18.08 7.44 -2.49
C ASN A 73 17.20 7.94 -1.33
N THR A 74 17.41 7.38 -0.15
CA THR A 74 16.84 7.90 1.09
C THR A 74 17.74 9.00 1.64
N ASP A 75 17.50 10.26 1.26
CA ASP A 75 18.14 11.42 1.90
C ASP A 75 17.15 12.09 2.86
N GLY A 76 17.09 11.55 4.07
CA GLY A 76 16.20 12.03 5.13
C GLY A 76 14.70 11.80 4.84
N ARG A 77 13.93 12.89 4.63
CA ARG A 77 12.47 12.84 4.39
C ARG A 77 12.09 12.67 2.92
N HIS A 78 13.06 12.67 2.01
CA HIS A 78 12.84 12.41 0.60
C HIS A 78 13.38 11.03 0.26
N ALA A 79 12.47 10.12 -0.08
CA ALA A 79 12.77 8.85 -0.70
C ALA A 79 12.19 8.91 -2.12
N GLU A 80 13.04 8.70 -3.13
CA GLU A 80 12.56 8.46 -4.48
C GLU A 80 12.11 7.00 -4.56
N VAL A 81 10.93 6.76 -5.14
CA VAL A 81 10.40 5.40 -5.27
C VAL A 81 10.41 4.99 -6.73
N GLU A 82 10.87 3.78 -7.00
CA GLU A 82 10.79 3.15 -8.31
C GLU A 82 9.77 2.01 -8.24
N PHE A 83 8.71 2.09 -9.05
CA PHE A 83 7.71 1.03 -9.13
C PHE A 83 8.27 -0.18 -9.87
N ILE A 84 8.05 -1.37 -9.29
CA ILE A 84 8.55 -2.63 -9.81
C ILE A 84 7.43 -3.66 -9.89
N ASN A 85 7.59 -4.63 -10.78
CA ASN A 85 6.62 -5.72 -10.95
C ASN A 85 7.14 -7.07 -10.42
N ASP A 86 8.24 -7.05 -9.66
CA ASP A 86 8.83 -8.24 -9.04
C ASP A 86 8.37 -8.35 -7.57
N TRP A 87 7.49 -9.31 -7.31
CA TRP A 87 6.98 -9.59 -5.97
C TRP A 87 8.05 -10.01 -4.97
N LYS A 88 9.08 -10.74 -5.40
CA LYS A 88 10.14 -11.22 -4.51
C LYS A 88 11.00 -10.05 -4.05
N LEU A 89 11.32 -9.14 -4.97
CA LEU A 89 12.11 -7.95 -4.69
C LEU A 89 11.30 -6.93 -3.88
N GLY A 90 10.04 -6.69 -4.25
CA GLY A 90 9.16 -5.73 -3.56
C GLY A 90 8.81 -6.17 -2.13
N CYS A 91 8.48 -7.45 -1.93
CA CYS A 91 8.16 -7.99 -0.60
C CYS A 91 9.36 -7.88 0.36
N PHE A 92 10.58 -8.15 -0.11
CA PHE A 92 11.79 -8.03 0.70
C PHE A 92 12.01 -6.61 1.23
N ILE A 93 11.75 -5.59 0.41
CA ILE A 93 11.95 -4.18 0.79
C ILE A 93 10.81 -3.69 1.69
N GLN A 94 9.56 -4.04 1.36
CA GLN A 94 8.39 -3.62 2.14
C GLN A 94 8.42 -4.19 3.57
N ILE A 95 8.78 -5.48 3.75
CA ILE A 95 8.84 -6.12 5.08
C ILE A 95 9.83 -5.40 6.01
N ASN A 96 10.97 -4.95 5.48
CA ASN A 96 11.97 -4.23 6.27
C ASN A 96 11.48 -2.85 6.73
N HIS A 97 10.57 -2.23 5.98
CA HIS A 97 10.03 -0.92 6.33
C HIS A 97 8.97 -0.98 7.46
N PHE A 98 8.33 -2.14 7.66
CA PHE A 98 7.36 -2.39 8.74
C PHE A 98 8.00 -2.85 10.08
N HIS A 99 9.33 -2.90 10.17
CA HIS A 99 10.08 -3.32 11.37
C HIS A 99 10.64 -2.15 12.20
N ASN A 100 10.37 -0.90 11.84
CA ASN A 100 10.81 0.29 12.59
C ASN A 100 9.63 1.04 13.21
#